data_AF-A0AA42NQ54-F1
#
_entry.id   AF-A0AA42NQ54-F1
#
_cell.length_a   1.000
_cell.length_b   1.000
_cell.length_c   1.000
_cell.angle_alpha   90.00
_cell.angle_beta   90.00
_cell.angle_gamma   90.00
#
_symmetry.space_group_name_H-M   'P 1'
#
loop_
_entity.id
_entity.type
_entity.pdbx_description
1 polymer ?
#
loop_
_entity_poly.entity_id
_entity_poly.type
_entity_poly.pdbx_seq_one_letter_code
_entity_poly.pdbx_strand_id
1 'polypeptide(L)'
;MKMKLIPVLAISCLFLTSCKASSDKDDIDQFVKVDLKNYATDNYRVFIEANKNFSNEPALKETLFNNTYVKLETARSLLSDEYSDWIEGLDRNGFDYADLNTICWMMVYMENYVGNIGEKYRKDLKVETLSDVHRLYEERKRVIKLRDTKDQTAKNFVEVCS
;
A
#
# COMPACT_ATOMS: atom_id res chain seq x y z
N MET A 1 19.59 -69.35 28.79
CA MET A 1 18.38 -69.65 27.96
C MET A 1 17.18 -68.98 28.62
N LYS A 2 16.38 -68.11 28.01
CA LYS A 2 16.22 -67.65 26.62
C LYS A 2 15.94 -66.14 26.64
N MET A 3 16.62 -65.41 25.74
CA MET A 3 16.19 -64.11 25.24
C MET A 3 14.78 -64.20 24.63
N LYS A 4 13.98 -63.14 24.80
CA LYS A 4 13.03 -62.69 23.78
C LYS A 4 13.17 -61.17 23.64
N LEU A 5 13.82 -60.74 22.57
CA LEU A 5 13.66 -59.41 21.99
C LEU A 5 12.32 -59.36 21.25
N ILE A 6 11.61 -58.24 21.36
CA ILE A 6 10.71 -57.75 20.31
C ILE A 6 11.02 -56.25 20.09
N PRO A 7 11.09 -55.78 18.83
CA PRO A 7 11.68 -54.50 18.47
C PRO A 7 10.67 -53.37 18.25
N VAL A 8 11.16 -52.14 18.48
CA VAL A 8 10.94 -50.88 17.73
C VAL A 8 9.52 -50.58 17.23
N LEU A 9 8.93 -49.50 17.74
CA LEU A 9 8.32 -48.50 16.85
C LEU A 9 8.48 -47.09 17.44
N ALA A 10 9.13 -46.25 16.64
CA ALA A 10 9.42 -44.85 16.89
C ALA A 10 8.14 -44.00 16.87
N ILE A 11 7.85 -43.33 18.00
CA ILE A 11 6.88 -42.24 18.12
C ILE A 11 7.41 -41.42 19.32
N SER A 12 7.82 -40.17 19.25
CA SER A 12 7.70 -39.14 18.23
C SER A 12 8.70 -38.04 18.61
N CYS A 13 9.42 -37.52 17.62
CA CYS A 13 10.08 -36.23 17.73
C CYS A 13 9.01 -35.15 17.96
N LEU A 14 8.68 -34.84 19.21
CA LEU A 14 8.01 -33.59 19.59
C LEU A 14 9.04 -32.55 20.01
N PHE A 15 10.06 -32.38 19.16
CA PHE A 15 10.71 -31.09 19.00
C PHE A 15 10.09 -30.43 17.76
N LEU A 16 8.82 -30.07 17.87
CA LEU A 16 8.28 -29.01 17.02
C LEU A 16 8.71 -27.71 17.68
N THR A 17 9.92 -27.28 17.34
CA THR A 17 10.24 -25.85 17.28
C THR A 17 9.03 -25.17 16.65
N SER A 18 8.42 -24.23 17.38
CA SER A 18 7.43 -23.35 16.80
C SER A 18 8.07 -22.73 15.55
N CYS A 19 7.60 -23.13 14.38
CA CYS A 19 7.81 -22.36 13.18
C CYS A 19 7.13 -21.02 13.45
N LYS A 20 7.91 -20.01 13.85
CA LYS A 20 7.51 -18.60 13.81
C LYS A 20 7.30 -18.28 12.33
N ALA A 21 6.11 -18.57 11.84
CA ALA A 21 5.61 -18.15 10.54
C ALA A 21 4.75 -16.88 10.67
N SER A 22 4.99 -16.03 11.68
CA SER A 22 4.06 -14.94 12.02
C SER A 22 4.66 -13.57 12.37
N SER A 23 5.96 -13.29 12.19
CA SER A 23 6.42 -11.88 12.30
C SER A 23 5.99 -11.08 11.07
N ASP A 24 6.24 -11.63 9.88
CA ASP A 24 6.19 -10.88 8.64
C ASP A 24 4.74 -10.54 8.25
N LYS A 25 3.80 -11.45 8.52
CA LYS A 25 2.37 -11.20 8.30
C LYS A 25 1.82 -10.14 9.26
N ASP A 26 2.24 -10.17 10.53
CA ASP A 26 1.82 -9.19 11.53
C ASP A 26 2.37 -7.79 11.18
N ASP A 27 3.59 -7.71 10.66
CA ASP A 27 4.22 -6.47 10.18
C ASP A 27 3.54 -5.92 8.92
N ILE A 28 3.17 -6.78 7.97
CA ILE A 28 2.40 -6.39 6.76
C ILE A 28 1.01 -5.87 7.16
N ASP A 29 0.32 -6.61 8.03
CA ASP A 29 -1.00 -6.21 8.53
C ASP A 29 -0.91 -4.87 9.26
N GLN A 30 0.10 -4.67 10.10
CA GLN A 30 0.31 -3.39 10.79
C GLN A 30 0.55 -2.25 9.80
N PHE A 31 1.46 -2.43 8.84
CA PHE A 31 1.76 -1.39 7.85
C PHE A 31 0.53 -1.05 6.98
N VAL A 32 -0.15 -2.06 6.46
CA VAL A 32 -1.24 -1.87 5.50
C VAL A 32 -2.53 -1.44 6.19
N LYS A 33 -2.95 -2.11 7.26
CA LYS A 33 -4.23 -1.85 7.92
C LYS A 33 -4.18 -0.64 8.85
N VAL A 34 -3.00 -0.22 9.31
CA VAL A 34 -2.85 0.91 10.23
C VAL A 34 -2.10 2.06 9.57
N ASP A 35 -0.84 1.87 9.18
CA ASP A 35 0.02 2.99 8.80
C ASP A 35 -0.34 3.62 7.45
N LEU A 36 -0.72 2.80 6.46
CA LEU A 36 -1.20 3.29 5.17
C LEU A 36 -2.60 3.89 5.30
N LYS A 37 -3.51 3.20 5.99
CA LYS A 37 -4.88 3.68 6.20
C LYS A 37 -4.91 5.02 6.93
N ASN A 38 -4.25 5.11 8.08
CA ASN A 38 -4.20 6.37 8.85
C ASN A 38 -3.60 7.49 8.01
N TYR A 39 -2.50 7.22 7.29
CA TYR A 39 -1.92 8.22 6.41
C TYR A 39 -2.88 8.69 5.32
N ALA A 40 -3.60 7.76 4.67
CA ALA A 40 -4.60 8.11 3.68
C ALA A 40 -5.71 8.96 4.33
N THR A 41 -6.35 8.48 5.39
CA THR A 41 -7.43 9.20 6.08
C THR A 41 -7.02 10.59 6.54
N ASP A 42 -5.87 10.72 7.21
CA ASP A 42 -5.38 11.97 7.78
C ASP A 42 -5.02 13.01 6.69
N ASN A 43 -4.58 12.55 5.52
CA ASN A 43 -4.10 13.42 4.44
C ASN A 43 -5.09 13.59 3.28
N TYR A 44 -6.29 12.99 3.35
CA TYR A 44 -7.29 13.07 2.28
C TYR A 44 -7.54 14.50 1.77
N ARG A 45 -7.79 15.45 2.68
CA ARG A 45 -8.00 16.87 2.31
C ARG A 45 -6.75 17.51 1.74
N VAL A 46 -5.58 17.15 2.27
CA VAL A 46 -4.28 17.65 1.79
C VAL A 46 -4.06 17.25 0.34
N PHE A 47 -4.37 16.00 -0.04
CA PHE A 47 -4.23 15.56 -1.44
C PHE A 47 -5.16 16.30 -2.39
N ILE A 48 -6.40 16.55 -2.01
CA ILE A 48 -7.34 17.30 -2.85
C ILE A 48 -6.84 18.74 -3.06
N GLU A 49 -6.50 19.43 -1.98
CA GLU A 49 -6.04 20.83 -2.07
C GLU A 49 -4.70 20.95 -2.80
N ALA A 50 -3.78 20.01 -2.57
CA ALA A 50 -2.49 19.98 -3.26
C ALA A 50 -2.64 19.74 -4.78
N ASN A 51 -3.67 19.00 -5.20
CA ASN A 51 -4.00 18.81 -6.61
C ASN A 51 -4.69 20.03 -7.25
N LYS A 52 -5.47 20.81 -6.49
CA LYS A 52 -6.14 22.02 -6.98
C LYS A 52 -5.17 23.21 -7.15
N ASN A 53 -4.27 23.40 -6.19
CA ASN A 53 -3.41 24.59 -6.10
C ASN A 53 -1.92 24.21 -6.17
N PHE A 54 -1.48 23.73 -7.34
CA PHE A 54 -0.07 23.36 -7.55
C PHE A 54 0.91 24.57 -7.54
N SER A 55 0.43 25.80 -7.39
CA SER A 55 1.22 27.03 -7.54
C SER A 55 2.08 27.49 -6.35
N ASN A 56 1.86 27.03 -5.10
CA ASN A 56 2.63 27.54 -3.94
C ASN A 56 3.33 26.45 -3.09
N GLU A 57 4.55 26.78 -2.63
CA GLU A 57 5.48 26.07 -1.72
C GLU A 57 6.01 24.66 -2.11
N PRO A 58 7.26 24.56 -2.62
CA PRO A 58 7.88 23.28 -3.03
C PRO A 58 8.15 22.27 -1.91
N ALA A 59 8.55 22.72 -0.71
CA ALA A 59 9.07 21.82 0.34
C ALA A 59 7.98 20.92 0.96
N LEU A 60 6.78 21.47 1.19
CA LEU A 60 5.63 20.70 1.67
C LEU A 60 5.19 19.66 0.62
N LYS A 61 5.26 20.02 -0.66
CA LYS A 61 4.94 19.10 -1.76
C LYS A 61 5.96 17.97 -1.88
N GLU A 62 7.24 18.28 -1.78
CA GLU A 62 8.28 17.25 -1.81
C GLU A 62 8.14 16.27 -0.63
N THR A 63 7.87 16.77 0.56
CA THR A 63 7.64 15.93 1.74
C THR A 63 6.41 15.04 1.56
N LEU A 64 5.30 15.63 1.09
CA LEU A 64 4.08 14.89 0.81
C LEU A 64 4.30 13.83 -0.28
N PHE A 65 5.05 14.17 -1.33
CA PHE A 65 5.41 13.24 -2.40
C PHE A 65 6.25 12.07 -1.88
N ASN A 66 7.36 12.34 -1.18
CA ASN A 66 8.27 11.31 -0.68
C ASN A 66 7.54 10.35 0.27
N ASN A 67 6.74 10.86 1.20
CA ASN A 67 5.97 10.05 2.13
C ASN A 67 4.92 9.19 1.40
N THR A 68 4.25 9.77 0.41
CA THR A 68 3.23 9.08 -0.38
C THR A 68 3.85 7.98 -1.24
N TYR A 69 4.95 8.27 -1.92
CA TYR A 69 5.68 7.31 -2.74
C TYR A 69 6.15 6.12 -1.91
N VAL A 70 6.84 6.37 -0.79
CA VAL A 70 7.32 5.31 0.10
C VAL A 70 6.15 4.45 0.59
N LYS A 71 5.04 5.05 0.99
CA LYS A 71 3.88 4.30 1.50
C LYS A 71 3.23 3.43 0.42
N LEU A 72 3.00 3.98 -0.77
CA LEU A 72 2.34 3.23 -1.84
C LEU A 72 3.24 2.15 -2.43
N GLU A 73 4.53 2.41 -2.67
CA GLU A 73 5.44 1.39 -3.18
C GLU A 73 5.71 0.28 -2.15
N THR A 74 5.81 0.63 -0.86
CA THR A 74 5.93 -0.38 0.20
C THR A 74 4.68 -1.25 0.26
N ALA A 75 3.49 -0.66 0.26
CA ALA A 75 2.25 -1.41 0.25
C ALA A 75 2.10 -2.27 -1.02
N ARG A 76 2.42 -1.70 -2.18
CA ARG A 76 2.41 -2.43 -3.46
C ARG A 76 3.32 -3.65 -3.40
N SER A 77 4.56 -3.49 -2.92
CA SER A 77 5.51 -4.59 -2.81
C SER A 77 5.02 -5.66 -1.84
N LEU A 78 4.71 -5.29 -0.59
CA LEU A 78 4.30 -6.23 0.45
C LEU A 78 3.03 -7.01 0.08
N LEU A 79 2.04 -6.32 -0.50
CA LEU A 79 0.79 -6.96 -0.89
C LEU A 79 0.92 -7.78 -2.18
N SER A 80 1.79 -7.39 -3.11
CA SER A 80 2.12 -8.23 -4.26
C SER A 80 2.84 -9.51 -3.84
N ASP A 81 3.70 -9.46 -2.82
CA ASP A 81 4.39 -10.64 -2.33
C ASP A 81 3.43 -11.61 -1.61
N GLU A 82 2.50 -11.08 -0.80
CA GLU A 82 1.52 -11.89 -0.05
C GLU A 82 0.35 -12.40 -0.90
N TYR A 83 -0.17 -11.57 -1.82
CA TYR A 83 -1.42 -11.85 -2.55
C TYR A 83 -1.24 -11.98 -4.07
N SER A 84 -0.01 -11.95 -4.60
CA SER A 84 0.32 -11.87 -6.04
C SER A 84 -0.16 -10.60 -6.76
N ASP A 85 -1.19 -9.93 -6.25
CA ASP A 85 -1.73 -8.67 -6.74
C ASP A 85 -2.04 -7.74 -5.56
N TRP A 86 -1.40 -6.58 -5.55
CA TRP A 86 -1.54 -5.65 -4.44
C TRP A 86 -2.94 -5.04 -4.33
N ILE A 87 -3.68 -4.95 -5.44
CA ILE A 87 -5.08 -4.48 -5.44
C ILE A 87 -6.00 -5.49 -4.77
N GLU A 88 -5.80 -6.79 -5.03
CA GLU A 88 -6.45 -7.85 -4.24
C GLU A 88 -6.04 -7.74 -2.78
N GLY A 89 -4.76 -7.47 -2.51
CA GLY A 89 -4.28 -7.22 -1.15
C GLY A 89 -5.03 -6.11 -0.42
N LEU A 90 -5.29 -4.96 -1.07
CA LEU A 90 -6.10 -3.89 -0.47
C LEU A 90 -7.53 -4.37 -0.13
N ASP A 91 -8.14 -5.17 -1.00
CA ASP A 91 -9.48 -5.75 -0.77
C ASP A 91 -9.47 -6.69 0.45
N ARG A 92 -8.53 -7.64 0.47
CA ARG A 92 -8.36 -8.61 1.58
C ARG A 92 -8.06 -7.92 2.91
N ASN A 93 -7.45 -6.74 2.87
CA ASN A 93 -7.12 -5.92 4.03
C ASN A 93 -8.22 -4.90 4.41
N GLY A 94 -9.41 -5.04 3.83
CA GLY A 94 -10.61 -4.32 4.27
C GLY A 94 -10.59 -2.83 3.96
N PHE A 95 -9.91 -2.41 2.89
CA PHE A 95 -9.98 -1.03 2.42
C PHE A 95 -11.40 -0.71 1.94
N ASP A 96 -11.98 0.35 2.51
CA ASP A 96 -13.33 0.78 2.18
C ASP A 96 -13.34 1.81 1.03
N TYR A 97 -14.53 2.35 0.73
CA TYR A 97 -14.67 3.34 -0.33
C TYR A 97 -13.81 4.58 -0.10
N ALA A 98 -13.76 5.11 1.12
CA ALA A 98 -13.03 6.33 1.44
C ALA A 98 -11.51 6.10 1.40
N ASP A 99 -11.06 4.96 1.91
CA ASP A 99 -9.67 4.53 1.83
C ASP A 99 -9.21 4.48 0.36
N LEU A 100 -9.93 3.72 -0.48
CA LEU A 100 -9.58 3.52 -1.89
C LEU A 100 -9.70 4.81 -2.70
N ASN A 101 -10.68 5.67 -2.39
CA ASN A 101 -10.78 6.99 -3.00
C ASN A 101 -9.55 7.86 -2.68
N THR A 102 -9.01 7.74 -1.47
CA THR A 102 -7.83 8.50 -1.07
C THR A 102 -6.55 7.93 -1.65
N ILE A 103 -6.41 6.60 -1.73
CA ILE A 103 -5.31 5.95 -2.47
C ILE A 103 -5.29 6.41 -3.93
N CYS A 104 -6.45 6.55 -4.57
CA CYS A 104 -6.55 7.13 -5.91
C CYS A 104 -6.04 8.58 -5.95
N TRP A 105 -6.46 9.44 -5.01
CA TRP A 105 -5.96 10.81 -4.93
C TRP A 105 -4.45 10.92 -4.67
N MET A 106 -3.89 10.00 -3.89
CA MET A 106 -2.45 9.86 -3.66
C MET A 106 -1.71 9.58 -4.98
N MET A 107 -2.23 8.68 -5.81
CA MET A 107 -1.66 8.37 -7.14
C MET A 107 -1.73 9.58 -8.08
N VAL A 108 -2.89 10.24 -8.15
CA VAL A 108 -3.06 11.46 -8.95
C VAL A 108 -2.11 12.56 -8.49
N TYR A 109 -1.94 12.72 -7.19
CA TYR A 109 -1.01 13.69 -6.62
C TYR A 109 0.43 13.42 -7.03
N MET A 110 0.90 12.17 -6.93
CA MET A 110 2.27 11.83 -7.34
C MET A 110 2.52 12.09 -8.83
N GLU A 111 1.57 11.73 -9.69
CA GLU A 111 1.67 11.99 -11.14
C GLU A 111 1.72 13.50 -11.42
N ASN A 112 0.83 14.26 -10.78
CA ASN A 112 0.81 15.72 -10.90
C ASN A 112 2.11 16.33 -10.37
N TYR A 113 2.68 15.78 -9.30
CA TYR A 113 3.97 16.22 -8.77
C TYR A 113 5.07 16.04 -9.81
N VAL A 114 5.32 14.81 -10.28
CA VAL A 114 6.42 14.55 -11.24
C VAL A 114 6.23 15.26 -12.59
N GLY A 115 4.98 15.54 -12.97
CA GLY A 115 4.63 16.27 -14.19
C GLY A 115 4.86 17.79 -14.08
N ASN A 116 4.72 18.38 -12.89
CA ASN A 116 4.75 19.83 -12.70
C ASN A 116 5.90 20.34 -11.83
N ILE A 117 6.76 19.47 -11.30
CA ILE A 117 7.94 19.93 -10.54
C ILE A 117 8.88 20.74 -11.43
N GLY A 118 9.43 21.81 -10.87
CA GLY A 118 10.46 22.58 -11.55
C GLY A 118 11.72 21.73 -11.80
N GLU A 119 12.41 21.98 -12.92
CA GLU A 119 13.60 21.24 -13.34
C GLU A 119 14.66 21.13 -12.24
N LYS A 120 14.79 22.17 -11.40
CA LYS A 120 15.71 22.20 -10.26
C LYS A 120 15.51 21.02 -9.29
N TYR A 121 14.27 20.57 -9.08
CA TYR A 121 13.92 19.47 -8.18
C TYR A 121 13.80 18.14 -8.94
N ARG A 122 13.53 18.18 -10.24
CA ARG A 122 13.43 16.97 -11.08
C ARG A 122 14.72 16.16 -11.12
N LYS A 123 15.87 16.83 -11.07
CA LYS A 123 17.18 16.16 -11.01
C LYS A 123 17.37 15.29 -9.77
N ASP A 124 16.61 15.55 -8.70
CA ASP A 124 16.71 14.82 -7.44
C ASP A 124 15.81 13.56 -7.45
N LEU A 125 14.91 13.45 -8.45
CA LEU A 125 14.14 12.23 -8.69
C LEU A 125 14.94 11.23 -9.53
N LYS A 126 15.00 9.99 -9.05
CA LYS A 126 15.58 8.88 -9.80
C LYS A 126 14.66 8.46 -10.95
N VAL A 127 15.24 7.93 -12.03
CA VAL A 127 14.47 7.45 -13.19
C VAL A 127 13.51 6.34 -12.80
N GLU A 128 13.92 5.46 -11.88
CA GLU A 128 13.08 4.39 -11.34
C GLU A 128 11.85 4.95 -10.63
N THR A 129 12.02 5.99 -9.81
CA THR A 129 10.91 6.67 -9.13
C THR A 129 9.91 7.25 -10.12
N LEU A 130 10.36 7.85 -11.22
CA LEU A 130 9.46 8.35 -12.27
C LEU A 130 8.66 7.20 -12.92
N SER A 131 9.32 6.09 -13.21
CA SER A 131 8.67 4.91 -13.79
C SER A 131 7.66 4.29 -12.84
N ASP A 132 7.98 4.21 -11.55
CA ASP A 132 7.10 3.69 -10.51
C ASP A 132 5.85 4.55 -10.35
N VAL A 133 6.02 5.87 -10.27
CA VAL A 133 4.90 6.83 -10.16
C VAL A 133 3.95 6.67 -11.33
N HIS A 134 4.47 6.61 -12.56
CA HIS A 134 3.62 6.48 -13.74
C HIS A 134 2.89 5.12 -13.79
N ARG A 135 3.56 4.03 -13.36
CA ARG A 135 2.91 2.71 -13.21
C ARG A 135 1.77 2.77 -12.20
N LEU A 136 2.02 3.30 -11.00
CA LEU A 136 0.99 3.45 -9.96
C LEU A 136 -0.19 4.30 -10.46
N TYR A 137 0.11 5.37 -11.20
CA TYR A 137 -0.93 6.21 -11.79
C TYR A 137 -1.81 5.43 -12.77
N GLU A 138 -1.26 4.56 -13.61
CA GLU A 138 -2.08 3.72 -14.49
C GLU A 138 -2.88 2.64 -13.74
N GLU A 139 -2.31 2.10 -12.66
CA GLU A 139 -3.00 1.15 -11.77
C GLU A 139 -4.19 1.78 -11.02
N ARG A 140 -4.27 3.11 -10.92
CA ARG A 140 -5.41 3.81 -10.28
C ARG A 140 -6.76 3.37 -10.84
N LYS A 141 -6.84 2.99 -12.12
CA LYS A 141 -8.08 2.50 -12.75
C LYS A 141 -8.58 1.23 -12.06
N ARG A 142 -7.67 0.38 -11.59
CA ARG A 142 -7.99 -0.86 -10.86
C ARG A 142 -8.40 -0.54 -9.42
N VAL A 143 -7.75 0.44 -8.77
CA VAL A 143 -8.18 0.98 -7.47
C VAL A 143 -9.60 1.55 -7.55
N ILE A 144 -9.89 2.37 -8.56
CA ILE A 144 -11.23 2.94 -8.82
C ILE A 144 -12.25 1.82 -9.01
N LYS A 145 -11.92 0.82 -9.82
CA LYS A 145 -12.82 -0.32 -10.03
C LYS A 145 -13.12 -1.05 -8.71
N LEU A 146 -12.10 -1.29 -7.87
CA LEU A 146 -12.30 -1.89 -6.55
C LEU A 146 -13.14 -0.99 -5.64
N ARG A 147 -12.84 0.32 -5.59
CA ARG A 147 -13.60 1.31 -4.81
C ARG A 147 -15.08 1.27 -5.14
N ASP A 148 -15.40 1.22 -6.42
CA ASP A 148 -16.79 1.27 -6.89
C ASP A 148 -17.57 -0.02 -6.58
N THR A 149 -16.89 -1.11 -6.16
CA THR A 149 -17.54 -2.31 -5.59
C THR A 149 -17.91 -2.18 -4.11
N LYS A 150 -17.41 -1.15 -3.40
CA LYS A 150 -17.64 -0.94 -1.96
C LYS A 150 -18.95 -0.19 -1.71
N ASP A 151 -19.36 -0.12 -0.44
CA ASP A 151 -20.47 0.75 -0.03
C ASP A 151 -20.13 2.21 -0.38
N GLN A 152 -20.95 2.81 -1.23
CA GLN A 152 -20.73 4.14 -1.78
C GLN A 152 -21.36 5.25 -0.93
N THR A 153 -21.86 4.96 0.28
CA THR A 153 -22.42 5.98 1.17
C THR A 153 -21.48 7.17 1.37
N ALA A 154 -20.18 6.90 1.51
CA ALA A 154 -19.14 7.91 1.66
C ALA A 154 -19.02 8.87 0.46
N LYS A 155 -19.42 8.45 -0.75
CA LYS A 155 -19.38 9.25 -1.98
C LYS A 155 -20.08 10.60 -1.86
N ASN A 156 -21.12 10.68 -1.03
CA ASN A 156 -21.89 11.91 -0.84
C ASN A 156 -21.15 12.99 -0.02
N PHE A 157 -20.03 12.63 0.61
CA PHE A 157 -19.31 13.49 1.55
C PHE A 157 -17.86 13.76 1.13
N VAL A 158 -17.42 13.17 0.01
CA VAL A 158 -16.03 13.23 -0.47
C VAL A 158 -15.96 13.65 -1.93
N GLU A 159 -14.88 14.33 -2.30
CA GLU A 159 -14.49 14.55 -3.68
C GLU A 159 -13.96 13.25 -4.25
N VAL A 160 -14.59 12.80 -5.34
CA VAL A 160 -14.33 11.50 -5.92
C VAL A 160 -13.16 11.61 -6.90
N CYS A 161 -12.13 10.79 -6.69
CA CYS A 161 -11.02 10.66 -7.63
C CYS A 161 -11.49 10.00 -8.93
N SER A 162 -11.09 10.54 -10.08
CA SER A 162 -11.49 10.10 -11.42
C SER A 162 -10.29 9.87 -12.34
#